data_AF-A0A9Q1Q600-F1
#
_entry.id   AF-A0A9Q1Q600-F1
#
_cell.length_a   1.000
_cell.length_b   1.000
_cell.length_c   1.000
_cell.angle_alpha   90.00
_cell.angle_beta   90.00
_cell.angle_gamma   90.00
#
_symmetry.space_group_name_H-M   'P 1'
#
loop_
_entity.id
_entity.type
_entity.pdbx_description
1 polymer ?
#
loop_
_entity_poly.entity_id
_entity_poly.type
_entity_poly.pdbx_seq_one_letter_code
_entity_poly.pdbx_strand_id
1 'polypeptide(L)'
;MRVTSPRPDGHTYRHFIFSHSIPTSTCQIPIGSQTPLRQPSLSPSSLYNSSLQPPTFPKNRLKPTSLHFTPPPPSMASPPHPVVTFSLLILSLLFSTAYSATCAAPKLKNSNLYKNCNELPTLKSTLHWTYTAANKTLAVAFTAVPPANGGWVAWGINPTGTGMGGTQAILAYKDPNGSMAVKTYNISSYSSIVEGKLAFQVYDKWAEYNAGDGSITIFAAVESAGGKVNQIWQVGPGVSKGAPKKHEFNQENLNSKASLDLSSAAPTGASETSGDAGLRKRNVGFVLLLGLIHGILNGISWGILFPTGVIIARYLRTFNSADPAWFYLHVACQISAYAIGVAGWATGLQLGSESKGIVYTSHRCVGIVLFSLATLQIFALFLRPKKEHKYRIYWNIYHHSIGYAIIILGIINVFKGFDILQPEKKWKSTYISILIALGCLAVLLEAFTWIVVCRRKKSITSAKPYA
;
A
#
# COMPACT_ATOMS: atom_id res chain seq x y z
N MET A 1 54.86 4.29 -59.09
CA MET A 1 55.45 3.33 -58.13
C MET A 1 54.34 2.69 -57.33
N ARG A 2 54.39 1.36 -57.27
CA ARG A 2 53.49 0.44 -56.55
C ARG A 2 53.70 0.56 -55.02
N VAL A 3 52.77 0.02 -54.23
CA VAL A 3 52.86 -0.50 -52.82
C VAL A 3 51.59 -0.07 -52.04
N THR A 4 50.49 -0.83 -52.11
CA THR A 4 50.05 -1.98 -51.27
C THR A 4 49.51 -1.62 -49.88
N SER A 5 48.24 -2.00 -49.68
CA SER A 5 47.51 -2.11 -48.41
C SER A 5 48.07 -3.20 -47.49
N PRO A 6 47.76 -3.13 -46.18
CA PRO A 6 47.47 -4.32 -45.40
C PRO A 6 46.02 -4.35 -44.88
N ARG A 7 45.45 -5.56 -44.88
CA ARG A 7 44.26 -5.96 -44.10
C ARG A 7 44.56 -5.94 -42.59
N PRO A 8 43.51 -6.01 -41.77
CA PRO A 8 43.48 -7.09 -40.78
C PRO A 8 42.14 -7.84 -40.75
N ASP A 9 42.26 -9.14 -40.94
CA ASP A 9 41.68 -10.28 -40.21
C ASP A 9 40.28 -10.15 -39.56
N GLY A 10 39.38 -10.98 -40.11
CA GLY A 10 38.08 -11.27 -39.55
C GLY A 10 38.16 -12.33 -38.46
N HIS A 11 37.60 -12.01 -37.30
CA HIS A 11 37.11 -12.97 -36.33
C HIS A 11 35.57 -12.97 -36.35
N THR A 12 35.01 -14.03 -36.91
CA THR A 12 33.59 -14.38 -36.83
C THR A 12 33.22 -14.73 -35.38
N TYR A 13 32.57 -13.81 -34.67
CA TYR A 13 31.80 -14.12 -33.48
C TYR A 13 30.34 -14.39 -33.86
N ARG A 14 29.94 -15.66 -33.82
CA ARG A 14 28.52 -16.05 -33.88
C ARG A 14 27.82 -15.56 -32.61
N HIS A 15 26.95 -14.58 -32.77
CA HIS A 15 25.97 -14.21 -31.75
C HIS A 15 24.97 -15.36 -31.55
N PHE A 16 25.08 -16.07 -30.42
CA PHE A 16 23.97 -16.85 -29.88
C PHE A 16 23.01 -15.89 -29.17
N ILE A 17 21.95 -15.49 -29.88
CA ILE A 17 20.80 -14.80 -29.28
C ILE A 17 19.97 -15.87 -28.55
N PHE A 18 20.15 -16.00 -27.24
CA PHE A 18 19.16 -16.65 -26.39
C PHE A 18 18.00 -15.69 -26.19
N SER A 19 16.98 -15.80 -27.04
CA SER A 19 15.69 -15.16 -26.81
C SER A 19 14.94 -15.93 -25.71
N HIS A 20 15.18 -15.57 -24.44
CA HIS A 20 14.34 -16.01 -23.33
C HIS A 20 13.13 -15.07 -23.24
N SER A 21 12.10 -15.41 -24.03
CA SER A 21 10.76 -14.89 -23.88
C SER A 21 10.18 -15.43 -22.56
N ILE A 22 10.26 -14.66 -21.48
CA ILE A 22 9.52 -14.96 -20.25
C ILE A 22 8.08 -14.52 -20.49
N PRO A 23 7.08 -15.43 -20.54
CA PRO A 23 5.70 -15.02 -20.62
C PRO A 23 5.29 -14.44 -19.27
N THR A 24 4.96 -13.15 -19.24
CA THR A 24 4.20 -12.55 -18.14
C THR A 24 2.82 -13.21 -18.12
N SER A 25 2.67 -14.24 -17.30
CA SER A 25 1.40 -14.88 -17.02
C SER A 25 0.46 -13.88 -16.35
N THR A 26 -0.50 -13.37 -17.11
CA THR A 26 -1.66 -12.67 -16.59
C THR A 26 -2.45 -13.65 -15.73
N CYS A 27 -2.55 -13.39 -14.42
CA CYS A 27 -3.41 -14.16 -13.54
C CYS A 27 -4.87 -13.79 -13.83
N GLN A 28 -5.49 -14.49 -14.78
CA GLN A 28 -6.94 -14.50 -14.96
C GLN A 28 -7.50 -15.71 -14.21
N ILE A 29 -8.27 -15.47 -13.16
CA ILE A 29 -9.16 -16.47 -12.57
C ILE A 29 -10.47 -16.42 -13.37
N PRO A 30 -10.87 -17.49 -14.09
CA PRO A 30 -12.17 -17.53 -14.75
C PRO A 30 -13.27 -17.63 -13.69
N ILE A 31 -14.23 -16.71 -13.71
CA ILE A 31 -15.49 -16.86 -12.98
C ILE A 31 -16.33 -17.85 -13.77
N GLY A 32 -16.45 -19.08 -13.26
CA GLY A 32 -17.29 -20.12 -13.83
C GLY A 32 -18.77 -19.72 -13.81
N SER A 33 -19.41 -19.83 -14.96
CA SER A 33 -20.83 -19.68 -15.21
C SER A 33 -21.66 -20.65 -14.37
N GLN A 34 -22.68 -20.12 -13.69
CA GLN A 34 -23.69 -20.92 -13.01
C GLN A 34 -24.46 -21.79 -14.00
N THR A 35 -24.53 -23.08 -13.75
CA THR A 35 -25.54 -23.98 -14.34
C THR A 35 -26.21 -24.73 -13.19
N PRO A 36 -27.54 -24.91 -13.17
CA PRO A 36 -28.27 -25.32 -11.98
C PRO A 36 -28.22 -26.84 -11.80
N LEU A 37 -27.87 -27.29 -10.59
CA LEU A 37 -27.95 -28.71 -10.23
C LEU A 37 -29.36 -29.07 -9.78
N ARG A 38 -29.89 -30.05 -10.52
CA ARG A 38 -31.15 -30.79 -10.34
C ARG A 38 -31.13 -31.57 -9.03
N GLN A 39 -32.14 -31.37 -8.19
CA GLN A 39 -32.43 -32.25 -7.05
C GLN A 39 -32.99 -33.60 -7.52
N PRO A 40 -32.65 -34.71 -6.85
CA PRO A 40 -33.53 -35.86 -6.76
C PRO A 40 -34.14 -35.95 -5.36
N SER A 41 -35.47 -35.93 -5.35
CA SER A 41 -36.34 -36.46 -4.30
C SER A 41 -36.07 -37.95 -4.07
N LEU A 42 -36.08 -38.43 -2.83
CA LEU A 42 -36.50 -39.78 -2.47
C LEU A 42 -36.93 -39.83 -0.99
N SER A 43 -38.13 -40.37 -0.79
CA SER A 43 -38.86 -40.60 0.47
C SER A 43 -38.49 -41.95 1.10
N PRO A 44 -38.96 -42.27 2.33
CA PRO A 44 -38.33 -43.25 3.22
C PRO A 44 -39.01 -44.62 3.18
N SER A 45 -38.31 -45.68 3.64
CA SER A 45 -38.81 -46.77 4.53
C SER A 45 -37.94 -48.05 4.50
N SER A 46 -37.98 -48.79 5.63
CA SER A 46 -37.65 -50.22 5.84
C SER A 46 -36.20 -50.54 6.28
N LEU A 47 -35.93 -50.66 7.59
CA LEU A 47 -35.98 -51.88 8.42
C LEU A 47 -34.89 -52.91 8.09
N TYR A 48 -33.87 -53.03 8.94
CA TYR A 48 -33.43 -54.33 9.44
C TYR A 48 -32.75 -54.22 10.82
N ASN A 49 -33.11 -55.19 11.64
CA ASN A 49 -32.86 -55.34 13.06
C ASN A 49 -31.62 -56.22 13.25
N SER A 50 -30.74 -55.93 14.23
CA SER A 50 -29.91 -56.97 14.87
C SER A 50 -29.34 -56.47 16.19
N SER A 51 -29.89 -57.06 17.24
CA SER A 51 -29.55 -56.96 18.65
C SER A 51 -28.27 -57.75 18.97
N LEU A 52 -27.39 -57.18 19.80
CA LEU A 52 -26.42 -57.93 20.59
C LEU A 52 -26.28 -57.26 21.96
N GLN A 53 -26.75 -57.96 23.00
CA GLN A 53 -26.67 -57.58 24.42
C GLN A 53 -25.23 -57.66 24.97
N PRO A 54 -24.88 -56.87 26.00
CA PRO A 54 -23.65 -57.04 26.77
C PRO A 54 -23.83 -58.02 27.96
N PRO A 55 -22.79 -58.76 28.37
CA PRO A 55 -22.86 -59.63 29.54
C PRO A 55 -22.64 -58.85 30.85
N THR A 56 -23.23 -59.35 31.93
CA THR A 56 -23.18 -58.82 33.29
C THR A 56 -22.39 -59.73 34.26
N PHE A 57 -21.92 -59.09 35.34
CA PHE A 57 -21.44 -59.58 36.66
C PHE A 57 -19.95 -59.96 36.83
N PRO A 58 -19.37 -59.87 38.06
CA PRO A 58 -19.93 -59.48 39.37
C PRO A 58 -19.21 -58.31 40.09
N LYS A 59 -19.94 -57.65 41.02
CA LYS A 59 -19.39 -56.67 41.96
C LYS A 59 -18.71 -57.41 43.13
N ASN A 60 -17.38 -57.33 43.21
CA ASN A 60 -16.65 -57.64 44.45
C ASN A 60 -16.17 -56.35 45.12
N ARG A 61 -16.56 -56.25 46.39
CA ARG A 61 -16.31 -55.17 47.35
C ARG A 61 -14.91 -55.33 47.93
N LEU A 62 -14.02 -54.36 47.70
CA LEU A 62 -12.79 -54.16 48.48
C LEU A 62 -12.68 -52.70 48.90
N LYS A 63 -12.37 -52.50 50.19
CA LYS A 63 -12.29 -51.22 50.92
C LYS A 63 -11.27 -50.25 50.28
N PRO A 64 -11.53 -48.92 50.27
CA PRO A 64 -10.51 -47.96 49.93
C PRO A 64 -9.64 -47.66 51.17
N THR A 65 -8.34 -47.91 51.05
CA THR A 65 -7.32 -47.39 51.96
C THR A 65 -7.12 -45.91 51.64
N SER A 66 -7.36 -45.05 52.63
CA SER A 66 -7.15 -43.61 52.57
C SER A 66 -5.67 -43.28 52.38
N LEU A 67 -5.31 -42.67 51.25
CA LEU A 67 -4.08 -41.88 51.09
C LEU A 67 -4.48 -40.45 50.74
N HIS A 68 -4.38 -39.57 51.75
CA HIS A 68 -4.54 -38.13 51.62
C HIS A 68 -3.39 -37.58 50.77
N PHE A 69 -3.67 -37.13 49.54
CA PHE A 69 -2.79 -36.26 48.77
C PHE A 69 -3.33 -34.83 48.86
N THR A 70 -2.63 -33.96 49.59
CA THR A 70 -2.84 -32.52 49.54
C THR A 70 -2.22 -31.95 48.26
N PRO A 71 -2.92 -31.11 47.48
CA PRO A 71 -2.32 -30.40 46.35
C PRO A 71 -1.40 -29.26 46.85
N PRO A 72 -0.28 -28.96 46.18
CA PRO A 72 0.53 -27.79 46.53
C PRO A 72 -0.20 -26.49 46.13
N PRO A 73 0.03 -25.37 46.84
CA PRO A 73 -0.64 -24.11 46.56
C PRO A 73 -0.24 -23.54 45.19
N PRO A 74 -1.12 -22.77 44.52
CA PRO A 74 -0.80 -22.13 43.25
C PRO A 74 0.31 -21.09 43.47
N SER A 75 1.48 -21.28 42.86
CA SER A 75 2.51 -20.24 42.83
C SER A 75 2.00 -19.07 42.00
N MET A 76 1.83 -17.92 42.65
CA MET A 76 1.48 -16.67 41.98
C MET A 76 2.52 -16.36 40.90
N ALA A 77 2.08 -16.30 39.65
CA ALA A 77 2.88 -15.73 38.57
C ALA A 77 3.02 -14.22 38.83
N SER A 78 4.26 -13.74 38.89
CA SER A 78 4.56 -12.31 39.00
C SER A 78 4.07 -11.57 37.74
N PRO A 79 3.44 -10.40 37.88
CA PRO A 79 2.97 -9.62 36.73
C PRO A 79 4.17 -9.10 35.92
N PRO A 80 4.03 -8.97 34.58
CA PRO A 80 5.08 -8.38 33.75
C PRO A 80 5.33 -6.92 34.15
N HIS A 81 6.60 -6.54 34.22
CA HIS A 81 7.06 -5.24 34.73
C HIS A 81 6.37 -4.04 34.04
N PRO A 82 5.97 -3.00 34.80
CA PRO A 82 5.19 -1.85 34.31
C PRO A 82 5.91 -0.97 33.28
N VAL A 83 7.22 -1.17 33.08
CA VAL A 83 8.03 -0.39 32.12
C VAL A 83 7.72 -0.76 30.66
N VAL A 84 7.33 -2.01 30.40
CA VAL A 84 7.05 -2.52 29.04
C VAL A 84 5.66 -2.09 28.57
N THR A 85 4.68 -2.03 29.47
CA THR A 85 3.32 -1.56 29.19
C THR A 85 3.27 -0.04 29.01
N PHE A 86 4.09 0.72 29.75
CA PHE A 86 4.16 2.18 29.64
C PHE A 86 4.82 2.64 28.32
N SER A 87 5.82 1.91 27.81
CA SER A 87 6.50 2.23 26.54
C SER A 87 5.60 2.03 25.31
N LEU A 88 4.62 1.12 25.37
CA LEU A 88 3.65 0.88 24.29
C LEU A 88 2.53 1.94 24.24
N LEU A 89 2.22 2.59 25.37
CA LEU A 89 1.19 3.64 25.45
C LEU A 89 1.71 5.03 25.03
N ILE A 90 3.01 5.30 25.18
CA ILE A 90 3.61 6.57 24.76
C ILE A 90 3.73 6.65 23.22
N LEU A 91 3.87 5.51 22.53
CA LEU A 91 3.96 5.47 21.06
C LEU A 91 2.61 5.69 20.37
N SER A 92 1.48 5.44 21.04
CA SER A 92 0.13 5.71 20.50
C SER A 92 -0.33 7.16 20.68
N LEU A 93 0.29 7.92 21.59
CA LEU A 93 -0.03 9.33 21.86
C LEU A 93 0.72 10.34 20.95
N LEU A 94 1.62 9.88 20.09
CA LEU A 94 2.42 10.74 19.19
C LEU A 94 1.82 10.95 17.79
N PHE A 95 0.62 10.41 17.51
CA PHE A 95 -0.06 10.57 16.22
C PHE A 95 -1.30 11.48 16.30
N SER A 96 -1.15 12.65 16.92
CA SER A 96 -2.06 13.76 16.64
C SER A 96 -1.60 14.45 15.35
N THR A 97 -2.02 13.93 14.20
CA THR A 97 -1.91 14.70 12.95
C THR A 97 -2.87 15.87 13.03
N ALA A 98 -2.34 17.06 13.35
CA ALA A 98 -3.05 18.30 13.15
C ALA A 98 -3.38 18.43 11.66
N TYR A 99 -4.64 18.28 11.29
CA TYR A 99 -5.13 18.69 9.98
C TYR A 99 -5.12 20.22 9.94
N SER A 100 -4.15 20.79 9.22
CA SER A 100 -4.23 22.19 8.84
C SER A 100 -5.22 22.30 7.69
N ALA A 101 -6.39 22.89 7.94
CA ALA A 101 -7.21 23.45 6.88
C ALA A 101 -6.44 24.59 6.22
N THR A 102 -6.54 24.79 4.89
CA THR A 102 -7.03 26.07 4.34
C THR A 102 -7.00 26.19 2.80
N CYS A 103 -8.20 26.23 2.20
CA CYS A 103 -8.53 27.22 1.15
C CYS A 103 -8.63 28.61 1.81
N ALA A 104 -7.55 29.10 2.40
CA ALA A 104 -7.40 30.51 2.74
C ALA A 104 -6.77 31.12 1.51
N ALA A 105 -7.54 31.98 0.84
CA ALA A 105 -7.11 32.64 -0.38
C ALA A 105 -5.69 33.22 -0.16
N PRO A 106 -4.69 32.84 -0.98
CA PRO A 106 -3.64 33.80 -1.29
C PRO A 106 -4.33 35.12 -1.66
N LYS A 107 -3.71 36.28 -1.43
CA LYS A 107 -4.24 37.57 -1.92
C LYS A 107 -4.22 37.60 -3.45
N LEU A 108 -5.04 36.76 -4.08
CA LEU A 108 -5.27 36.70 -5.51
C LEU A 108 -5.88 38.04 -5.88
N LYS A 109 -5.31 38.69 -6.90
CA LYS A 109 -5.97 39.84 -7.50
C LYS A 109 -7.35 39.41 -7.98
N ASN A 110 -8.36 40.21 -7.66
CA ASN A 110 -9.76 39.93 -7.96
C ASN A 110 -10.29 38.64 -7.30
N SER A 111 -9.91 38.35 -6.05
CA SER A 111 -10.42 37.19 -5.28
C SER A 111 -11.94 37.03 -5.33
N ASN A 112 -12.70 38.14 -5.38
CA ASN A 112 -14.16 38.15 -5.45
C ASN A 112 -14.72 37.57 -6.77
N LEU A 113 -13.89 37.38 -7.79
CA LEU A 113 -14.27 36.76 -9.07
C LEU A 113 -14.44 35.23 -8.93
N TYR A 114 -13.71 34.60 -8.00
CA TYR A 114 -13.65 33.15 -7.85
C TYR A 114 -14.50 32.69 -6.66
N LYS A 115 -15.61 32.01 -6.95
CA LYS A 115 -16.57 31.55 -5.94
C LYS A 115 -16.21 30.18 -5.37
N ASN A 116 -15.43 29.38 -6.11
CA ASN A 116 -15.02 28.04 -5.72
C ASN A 116 -13.50 27.95 -5.59
N CYS A 117 -13.04 27.12 -4.66
CA CYS A 117 -11.64 26.79 -4.44
C CYS A 117 -11.49 25.27 -4.30
N ASN A 118 -10.54 24.72 -5.04
CA ASN A 118 -10.15 23.32 -4.98
C ASN A 118 -8.66 23.24 -4.69
N GLU A 119 -8.29 22.66 -3.56
CA GLU A 119 -6.95 22.10 -3.39
C GLU A 119 -6.85 20.84 -4.26
N LEU A 120 -5.91 20.84 -5.20
CA LEU A 120 -5.70 19.70 -6.08
C LEU A 120 -4.80 18.67 -5.40
N PRO A 121 -5.03 17.37 -5.61
CA PRO A 121 -4.41 16.31 -4.82
C PRO A 121 -2.90 16.14 -5.06
N THR A 122 -2.32 16.78 -6.07
CA THR A 122 -0.91 16.61 -6.46
C THR A 122 -0.27 17.93 -6.86
N LEU A 123 1.07 17.97 -6.81
CA LEU A 123 1.88 19.13 -7.21
C LEU A 123 1.63 20.39 -6.38
N LYS A 124 1.12 20.24 -5.15
CA LYS A 124 0.80 21.34 -4.20
C LYS A 124 0.10 22.51 -4.90
N SER A 125 -0.93 22.17 -5.68
CA SER A 125 -1.58 23.10 -6.60
C SER A 125 -3.00 23.41 -6.16
N THR A 126 -3.47 24.61 -6.49
CA THR A 126 -4.82 25.06 -6.17
C THR A 126 -5.50 25.59 -7.41
N LEU A 127 -6.81 25.40 -7.49
CA LEU A 127 -7.66 25.93 -8.53
C LEU A 127 -8.78 26.74 -7.91
N HIS A 128 -8.77 28.04 -8.16
CA HIS A 128 -9.89 28.93 -7.92
C HIS A 128 -10.68 29.08 -9.21
N TRP A 129 -12.01 28.96 -9.15
CA TRP A 129 -12.81 29.00 -10.37
C TRP A 129 -14.24 29.47 -10.14
N THR A 130 -14.83 29.99 -11.21
CA THR A 130 -16.26 30.32 -11.30
C THR A 130 -16.74 30.00 -12.70
N TYR A 131 -17.84 29.27 -12.80
CA TYR A 131 -18.55 29.09 -14.07
C TYR A 131 -19.75 30.03 -14.16
N THR A 132 -19.83 30.77 -15.25
CA THR A 132 -20.95 31.66 -15.57
C THR A 132 -21.71 31.09 -16.75
N ALA A 133 -22.86 30.45 -16.48
CA ALA A 133 -23.67 29.80 -17.50
C ALA A 133 -24.20 30.76 -18.57
N ALA A 134 -24.53 32.01 -18.19
CA ALA A 134 -25.06 33.03 -19.11
C ALA A 134 -24.15 33.27 -20.33
N ASN A 135 -22.83 33.26 -20.10
CA ASN A 135 -21.83 33.50 -21.15
C ASN A 135 -21.00 32.25 -21.45
N LYS A 136 -21.40 31.07 -20.94
CA LYS A 136 -20.66 29.79 -21.10
C LYS A 136 -19.16 29.91 -20.80
N THR A 137 -18.82 30.67 -19.77
CA THR A 137 -17.43 31.03 -19.46
C THR A 137 -17.02 30.47 -18.11
N LEU A 138 -15.85 29.82 -18.07
CA LEU A 138 -15.20 29.32 -16.87
C LEU A 138 -13.98 30.20 -16.58
N ALA A 139 -14.08 31.06 -15.56
CA ALA A 139 -12.95 31.81 -15.04
C ALA A 139 -12.12 30.91 -14.12
N VAL A 140 -10.79 30.87 -14.30
CA VAL A 140 -9.86 30.08 -13.52
C VAL A 140 -8.67 30.89 -13.05
N ALA A 141 -8.24 30.62 -11.82
CA ALA A 141 -6.95 31.00 -11.26
C ALA A 141 -6.27 29.73 -10.73
N PHE A 142 -5.30 29.22 -11.48
CA PHE A 142 -4.54 28.01 -11.15
C PHE A 142 -3.17 28.39 -10.60
N THR A 143 -2.86 27.94 -9.38
CA THR A 143 -1.58 28.22 -8.72
C THR A 143 -0.80 26.94 -8.48
N ALA A 144 0.49 26.94 -8.82
CA ALA A 144 1.42 25.86 -8.49
C ALA A 144 2.84 26.38 -8.36
N VAL A 145 3.73 25.60 -7.73
CA VAL A 145 5.17 25.91 -7.63
C VAL A 145 5.93 25.07 -8.66
N PRO A 146 6.65 25.69 -9.61
CA PRO A 146 7.51 24.96 -10.53
C PRO A 146 8.68 24.29 -9.80
N PRO A 147 9.19 23.14 -10.30
CA PRO A 147 10.25 22.38 -9.63
C PRO A 147 11.63 23.03 -9.70
N ALA A 148 11.81 24.07 -10.51
CA ALA A 148 13.08 24.78 -10.68
C ALA A 148 12.86 26.25 -11.02
N ASN A 149 13.88 27.08 -10.78
CA ASN A 149 13.90 28.48 -11.19
C ASN A 149 13.81 28.58 -12.72
N GLY A 150 12.90 29.41 -13.22
CA GLY A 150 12.59 29.50 -14.66
C GLY A 150 11.74 28.33 -15.17
N GLY A 151 11.23 27.49 -14.26
CA GLY A 151 10.25 26.46 -14.56
C GLY A 151 8.88 27.02 -14.95
N TRP A 152 8.02 26.13 -15.39
CA TRP A 152 6.69 26.46 -15.87
C TRP A 152 5.61 25.72 -15.10
N VAL A 153 4.41 26.27 -15.11
CA VAL A 153 3.19 25.63 -14.60
C VAL A 153 2.13 25.63 -15.69
N ALA A 154 1.25 24.63 -15.72
CA ALA A 154 0.22 24.52 -16.73
C ALA A 154 -1.06 23.92 -16.16
N TRP A 155 -2.19 24.40 -16.67
CA TRP A 155 -3.52 23.86 -16.45
C TRP A 155 -4.24 23.74 -17.78
N GLY A 156 -5.01 22.68 -17.98
CA GLY A 156 -5.70 22.45 -19.23
C GLY A 156 -6.92 21.57 -19.10
N ILE A 157 -7.76 21.63 -20.12
CA ILE A 157 -8.96 20.79 -20.26
C ILE A 157 -8.71 19.79 -21.39
N ASN A 158 -9.05 18.53 -21.14
CA ASN A 158 -9.11 17.52 -22.19
C ASN A 158 -10.56 17.27 -22.61
N PRO A 159 -10.97 17.73 -23.80
CA PRO A 159 -12.33 17.55 -24.29
C PRO A 159 -12.64 16.12 -24.77
N THR A 160 -11.62 15.29 -25.01
CA THR A 160 -11.77 13.96 -25.66
C THR A 160 -11.46 12.79 -24.72
N GLY A 161 -10.80 13.03 -23.59
CA GLY A 161 -10.38 11.99 -22.67
C GLY A 161 -10.00 12.53 -21.29
N THR A 162 -9.38 11.68 -20.47
CA THR A 162 -8.99 12.00 -19.09
C THR A 162 -7.46 12.08 -18.89
N GLY A 163 -6.69 11.79 -19.95
CA GLY A 163 -5.23 11.77 -19.92
C GLY A 163 -4.59 13.02 -20.50
N MET A 164 -3.27 12.98 -20.69
CA MET A 164 -2.49 14.10 -21.24
C MET A 164 -2.68 14.30 -22.75
N GLY A 165 -2.79 13.20 -23.50
CA GLY A 165 -3.10 13.26 -24.93
C GLY A 165 -4.52 13.76 -25.15
N GLY A 166 -4.67 14.80 -25.96
CA GLY A 166 -5.92 15.54 -26.22
C GLY A 166 -6.07 16.82 -25.38
N THR A 167 -5.20 17.07 -24.41
CA THR A 167 -5.32 18.23 -23.51
C THR A 167 -5.05 19.55 -24.24
N GLN A 168 -5.96 20.50 -24.06
CA GLN A 168 -5.84 21.89 -24.46
C GLN A 168 -5.34 22.68 -23.24
N ALA A 169 -4.06 23.01 -23.21
CA ALA A 169 -3.37 23.54 -22.03
C ALA A 169 -3.04 25.03 -22.15
N ILE A 170 -3.14 25.72 -21.02
CA ILE A 170 -2.61 27.07 -20.80
C ILE A 170 -1.40 26.90 -19.88
N LEU A 171 -0.26 27.43 -20.30
CA LEU A 171 1.03 27.27 -19.62
C LEU A 171 1.61 28.66 -19.36
N ALA A 172 2.12 28.86 -18.15
CA ALA A 172 2.80 30.07 -17.76
C ALA A 172 4.22 29.80 -17.26
N TYR A 173 5.11 30.74 -17.53
CA TYR A 173 6.47 30.75 -17.03
C TYR A 173 6.98 32.18 -16.90
N LYS A 174 8.01 32.37 -16.10
CA LYS A 174 8.70 33.66 -15.95
C LYS A 174 9.84 33.74 -16.95
N ASP A 175 9.79 34.70 -17.86
CA ASP A 175 10.87 34.95 -18.80
C ASP A 175 12.12 35.51 -18.09
N PRO A 176 13.32 35.32 -18.65
CA PRO A 176 14.56 35.85 -18.06
C PRO A 176 14.55 37.37 -17.86
N ASN A 177 13.76 38.11 -18.64
CA ASN A 177 13.55 39.56 -18.49
C ASN A 177 12.66 39.93 -17.29
N GLY A 178 12.18 38.95 -16.53
CA GLY A 178 11.34 39.13 -15.35
C GLY A 178 9.83 39.18 -15.63
N SER A 179 9.41 39.26 -16.89
CA SER A 179 8.00 39.28 -17.28
C SER A 179 7.37 37.88 -17.25
N MET A 180 6.03 37.81 -17.14
CA MET A 180 5.28 36.55 -17.18
C MET A 180 4.78 36.28 -18.60
N ALA A 181 5.12 35.11 -19.13
CA ALA A 181 4.60 34.63 -20.41
C ALA A 181 3.48 33.62 -20.17
N VAL A 182 2.39 33.73 -20.94
CA VAL A 182 1.26 32.79 -20.93
C VAL A 182 0.94 32.34 -22.34
N LYS A 183 1.10 31.05 -22.59
CA LYS A 183 0.98 30.42 -23.91
C LYS A 183 -0.03 29.29 -23.89
N THR A 184 -0.57 28.95 -25.05
CA THR A 184 -1.55 27.87 -25.22
C THR A 184 -0.97 26.75 -26.05
N TYR A 185 -1.24 25.51 -25.64
CA TYR A 185 -0.68 24.31 -26.26
C TYR A 185 -1.78 23.27 -26.51
N ASN A 186 -1.81 22.77 -27.74
CA ASN A 186 -2.64 21.62 -28.10
C ASN A 186 -1.79 20.35 -28.01
N ILE A 187 -2.01 19.55 -26.97
CA ILE A 187 -1.21 18.36 -26.68
C ILE A 187 -1.87 17.16 -27.36
N SER A 188 -1.71 17.03 -28.67
CA SER A 188 -2.24 15.89 -29.44
C SER A 188 -1.38 14.62 -29.31
N SER A 189 -0.09 14.77 -29.02
CA SER A 189 0.87 13.66 -28.89
C SER A 189 1.96 13.94 -27.84
N TYR A 190 2.69 12.90 -27.44
CA TYR A 190 3.75 12.98 -26.42
C TYR A 190 5.11 13.48 -26.96
N SER A 191 5.24 13.68 -28.28
CA SER A 191 6.52 13.96 -28.96
C SER A 191 6.64 15.35 -29.57
N SER A 192 5.52 16.05 -29.81
CA SER A 192 5.53 17.40 -30.38
C SER A 192 4.48 18.27 -29.69
N ILE A 193 4.93 19.08 -28.73
CA ILE A 193 4.10 20.10 -28.09
C ILE A 193 4.29 21.40 -28.87
N VAL A 194 3.27 21.80 -29.62
CA VAL A 194 3.29 23.00 -30.46
C VAL A 194 2.36 24.04 -29.87
N GLU A 195 2.85 25.28 -29.76
CA GLU A 195 2.04 26.42 -29.38
C GLU A 195 0.95 26.63 -30.43
N GLY A 196 -0.30 26.80 -30.01
CA GLY A 196 -1.41 26.87 -30.95
C GLY A 196 -2.72 27.29 -30.32
N LYS A 197 -3.71 27.53 -31.19
CA LYS A 197 -5.08 27.80 -30.78
C LYS A 197 -5.69 26.55 -30.13
N LEU A 198 -6.44 26.76 -29.06
CA LEU A 198 -7.18 25.69 -28.39
C LEU A 198 -8.51 25.43 -29.09
N ALA A 199 -9.10 24.27 -28.82
CA ALA A 199 -10.43 23.90 -29.34
C ALA A 199 -11.57 24.78 -28.80
N PHE A 200 -11.31 25.59 -27.77
CA PHE A 200 -12.24 26.54 -27.15
C PHE A 200 -11.57 27.89 -27.00
N GLN A 201 -12.37 28.96 -26.95
CA GLN A 201 -11.83 30.30 -26.79
C GLN A 201 -11.24 30.51 -25.39
N VAL A 202 -10.14 31.25 -25.34
CA VAL A 202 -9.47 31.66 -24.10
C VAL A 202 -9.38 33.18 -24.08
N TYR A 203 -10.05 33.78 -23.10
CA TYR A 203 -10.11 35.21 -22.84
C TYR A 203 -9.19 35.57 -21.68
N ASP A 204 -8.68 36.81 -21.70
CA ASP A 204 -7.98 37.47 -20.58
C ASP A 204 -6.95 36.57 -19.87
N LYS A 205 -6.09 35.91 -20.66
CA LYS A 205 -5.03 35.04 -20.13
C LYS A 205 -3.81 35.85 -19.70
N TRP A 206 -3.38 35.70 -18.46
CA TRP A 206 -2.18 36.32 -17.91
C TRP A 206 -1.71 35.54 -16.67
N ALA A 207 -0.55 35.87 -16.12
CA ALA A 207 0.00 35.15 -14.97
C ALA A 207 0.79 36.07 -14.04
N GLU A 208 0.92 35.64 -12.79
CA GLU A 208 1.75 36.30 -11.77
C GLU A 208 2.73 35.33 -11.15
N TYR A 209 3.90 35.85 -10.76
CA TYR A 209 4.90 35.14 -9.99
C TYR A 209 4.97 35.73 -8.59
N ASN A 210 4.83 34.87 -7.59
CA ASN A 210 5.01 35.23 -6.19
C ASN A 210 6.46 34.97 -5.77
N ALA A 211 7.19 36.03 -5.42
CA ALA A 211 8.58 35.93 -5.01
C ALA A 211 8.78 35.30 -3.62
N GLY A 212 7.74 35.28 -2.77
CA GLY A 212 7.83 34.75 -1.42
C GLY A 212 7.91 33.23 -1.35
N ASP A 213 7.11 32.53 -2.18
CA ASP A 213 7.03 31.07 -2.22
C ASP A 213 7.46 30.45 -3.56
N GLY A 214 7.75 31.28 -4.56
CA GLY A 214 8.12 30.83 -5.91
C GLY A 214 6.95 30.35 -6.75
N SER A 215 5.70 30.51 -6.29
CA SER A 215 4.52 30.06 -7.02
C SER A 215 4.23 30.91 -8.24
N ILE A 216 3.63 30.26 -9.25
CA ILE A 216 3.07 30.92 -10.43
C ILE A 216 1.56 30.71 -10.41
N THR A 217 0.80 31.79 -10.58
CA THR A 217 -0.65 31.75 -10.76
C THR A 217 -1.02 32.10 -12.19
N ILE A 218 -1.73 31.21 -12.88
CA ILE A 218 -2.32 31.43 -14.20
C ILE A 218 -3.75 31.93 -14.01
N PHE A 219 -4.08 33.05 -14.63
CA PHE A 219 -5.43 33.58 -14.73
C PHE A 219 -5.92 33.44 -16.17
N ALA A 220 -7.13 32.91 -16.36
CA ALA A 220 -7.76 32.84 -17.68
C ALA A 220 -9.28 32.68 -17.57
N ALA A 221 -10.00 33.07 -18.61
CA ALA A 221 -11.40 32.71 -18.80
C ALA A 221 -11.51 31.81 -20.04
N VAL A 222 -12.09 30.62 -19.91
CA VAL A 222 -12.22 29.65 -21.01
C VAL A 222 -13.68 29.40 -21.35
N GLU A 223 -13.99 29.26 -22.63
CA GLU A 223 -15.32 28.83 -23.05
C GLU A 223 -15.54 27.37 -22.65
N SER A 224 -16.71 27.08 -22.06
CA SER A 224 -17.11 25.75 -21.65
C SER A 224 -18.62 25.59 -21.74
N ALA A 225 -19.07 24.46 -22.28
CA ALA A 225 -20.50 24.13 -22.36
C ALA A 225 -21.15 23.84 -20.99
N GLY A 226 -20.37 23.88 -19.90
CA GLY A 226 -20.81 23.51 -18.56
C GLY A 226 -20.75 22.00 -18.32
N GLY A 227 -21.34 21.54 -17.21
CA GLY A 227 -21.29 20.14 -16.81
C GLY A 227 -19.90 19.70 -16.34
N LYS A 228 -19.53 18.44 -16.60
CA LYS A 228 -18.26 17.85 -16.16
C LYS A 228 -17.19 18.04 -17.23
N VAL A 229 -16.06 18.67 -16.88
CA VAL A 229 -14.87 18.79 -17.73
C VAL A 229 -13.72 17.96 -17.15
N ASN A 230 -12.85 17.42 -18.00
CA ASN A 230 -11.64 16.73 -17.55
C ASN A 230 -10.50 17.74 -17.52
N GLN A 231 -9.98 18.02 -16.32
CA GLN A 231 -8.86 18.92 -16.13
C GLN A 231 -7.56 18.16 -15.85
N ILE A 232 -6.47 18.71 -16.35
CA ILE A 232 -5.11 18.20 -16.19
C ILE A 232 -4.23 19.38 -15.79
N TRP A 233 -3.28 19.18 -14.88
CA TRP A 233 -2.30 20.19 -14.52
C TRP A 233 -0.90 19.60 -14.50
N GLN A 234 0.11 20.44 -14.71
CA GLN A 234 1.51 20.03 -14.68
C GLN A 234 2.42 21.16 -14.23
N VAL A 235 3.61 20.76 -13.77
CA VAL A 235 4.73 21.66 -13.53
C VAL A 235 5.97 21.09 -14.19
N GLY A 236 6.86 21.93 -14.70
CA GLY A 236 8.07 21.47 -15.36
C GLY A 236 9.30 22.35 -15.15
N PRO A 237 10.49 21.81 -15.44
CA PRO A 237 11.75 22.33 -14.94
C PRO A 237 12.28 23.55 -15.69
N GLY A 238 11.70 23.92 -16.83
CA GLY A 238 12.16 25.08 -17.58
C GLY A 238 11.59 25.20 -18.98
N VAL A 239 11.87 26.33 -19.61
CA VAL A 239 11.56 26.59 -21.03
C VAL A 239 12.88 26.66 -21.81
N SER A 240 12.91 26.11 -23.01
CA SER A 240 14.07 26.10 -23.90
C SER A 240 13.65 26.50 -25.31
N LYS A 241 14.29 27.53 -25.88
CA LYS A 241 13.96 28.07 -27.21
C LYS A 241 12.47 28.42 -27.37
N GLY A 242 11.85 28.96 -26.31
CA GLY A 242 10.44 29.35 -26.31
C GLY A 242 9.44 28.21 -26.15
N ALA A 243 9.89 26.96 -25.99
CA ALA A 243 9.07 25.77 -25.79
C ALA A 243 9.31 25.12 -24.40
N PRO A 244 8.28 24.59 -23.73
CA PRO A 244 8.41 24.00 -22.40
C PRO A 244 9.24 22.72 -22.47
N LYS A 245 10.21 22.57 -21.55
CA LYS A 245 10.85 21.28 -21.30
C LYS A 245 9.83 20.33 -20.71
N LYS A 246 9.92 19.08 -21.12
CA LYS A 246 9.11 17.98 -20.60
C LYS A 246 9.08 17.96 -19.06
N HIS A 247 7.89 17.85 -18.50
CA HIS A 247 7.72 17.65 -17.05
C HIS A 247 8.17 16.23 -16.65
N GLU A 248 8.36 16.03 -15.35
CA GLU A 248 8.72 14.71 -14.81
C GLU A 248 7.53 13.73 -14.89
N PHE A 249 7.82 12.43 -14.83
CA PHE A 249 6.78 11.38 -14.78
C PHE A 249 6.64 10.77 -13.39
N ASN A 250 6.84 11.57 -12.35
CA ASN A 250 6.62 11.10 -11.00
C ASN A 250 5.13 10.80 -10.82
N GLN A 251 4.82 10.04 -9.76
CA GLN A 251 3.44 9.64 -9.48
C GLN A 251 2.52 10.86 -9.33
N GLU A 252 3.01 11.95 -8.73
CA GLU A 252 2.27 13.20 -8.63
C GLU A 252 1.87 13.74 -10.01
N ASN A 253 2.81 13.79 -10.97
CA ASN A 253 2.55 14.22 -12.35
C ASN A 253 1.56 13.28 -13.06
N LEU A 254 1.72 11.96 -12.92
CA LEU A 254 0.83 10.99 -13.56
C LEU A 254 -0.60 11.05 -13.00
N ASN A 255 -0.74 11.47 -11.75
CA ASN A 255 -2.01 11.64 -11.05
C ASN A 255 -2.58 13.06 -11.14
N SER A 256 -1.90 14.01 -11.81
CA SER A 256 -2.36 15.40 -11.99
C SER A 256 -3.49 15.53 -13.02
N LYS A 257 -4.59 14.84 -12.75
CA LYS A 257 -5.80 14.83 -13.58
C LYS A 257 -7.03 14.64 -12.68
N ALA A 258 -8.10 15.36 -12.97
CA ALA A 258 -9.36 15.23 -12.25
C ALA A 258 -10.54 15.63 -13.15
N SER A 259 -11.75 15.27 -12.75
CA SER A 259 -12.96 15.81 -13.36
C SER A 259 -13.43 16.99 -12.51
N LEU A 260 -13.73 18.11 -13.16
CA LEU A 260 -14.28 19.32 -12.55
C LEU A 260 -15.74 19.45 -12.96
N ASP A 261 -16.63 19.54 -11.98
CA ASP A 261 -18.06 19.72 -12.22
C ASP A 261 -18.40 21.21 -12.13
N LEU A 262 -18.83 21.80 -13.25
CA LEU A 262 -19.11 23.22 -13.39
C LEU A 262 -20.54 23.60 -12.99
N SER A 263 -21.34 22.64 -12.49
CA SER A 263 -22.76 22.84 -12.18
C SER A 263 -23.06 23.57 -10.86
N SER A 264 -22.06 23.94 -10.06
CA SER A 264 -22.29 24.52 -8.73
C SER A 264 -22.30 26.06 -8.69
N ALA A 265 -23.51 26.61 -8.52
CA ALA A 265 -23.73 27.79 -7.69
C ALA A 265 -23.24 27.50 -6.24
N ALA A 266 -22.73 28.53 -5.56
CA ALA A 266 -22.02 28.45 -4.28
C ALA A 266 -22.97 28.21 -3.06
N PRO A 267 -22.47 28.15 -1.81
CA PRO A 267 -22.77 27.07 -0.85
C PRO A 267 -23.88 27.41 0.16
N THR A 268 -24.62 26.39 0.60
CA THR A 268 -25.24 26.37 1.93
C THR A 268 -25.08 24.98 2.55
N GLY A 269 -24.75 24.96 3.83
CA GLY A 269 -24.49 23.76 4.60
C GLY A 269 -25.71 22.83 4.70
N ALA A 270 -25.39 21.53 4.71
CA ALA A 270 -26.16 20.42 5.25
C ALA A 270 -27.67 20.36 4.93
N SER A 271 -28.03 19.58 3.92
CA SER A 271 -28.75 18.32 4.14
C SER A 271 -28.73 17.49 2.84
N GLU A 272 -28.65 16.17 3.01
CA GLU A 272 -28.64 15.15 1.96
C GLU A 272 -29.85 15.36 1.01
N THR A 273 -29.69 15.25 -0.30
CA THR A 273 -29.92 14.00 -1.07
C THR A 273 -29.58 14.27 -2.54
N SER A 274 -29.16 13.23 -3.28
CA SER A 274 -28.86 13.15 -4.73
C SER A 274 -27.52 13.75 -5.19
N GLY A 275 -26.53 13.01 -5.71
CA GLY A 275 -26.42 11.61 -6.13
C GLY A 275 -25.46 11.61 -7.32
N ASP A 276 -24.14 11.58 -7.06
CA ASP A 276 -23.02 11.19 -7.95
C ASP A 276 -21.74 12.07 -7.75
N ALA A 277 -21.83 13.41 -7.74
CA ALA A 277 -20.63 14.28 -7.59
C ALA A 277 -20.07 14.34 -6.14
N GLY A 278 -20.96 14.48 -5.15
CA GLY A 278 -20.61 14.35 -3.73
C GLY A 278 -20.22 12.92 -3.32
N LEU A 279 -20.64 11.91 -4.10
CA LEU A 279 -20.15 10.54 -4.00
C LEU A 279 -18.70 10.46 -4.47
N ARG A 280 -18.35 11.05 -5.62
CA ARG A 280 -16.98 10.96 -6.16
C ARG A 280 -15.92 11.68 -5.32
N LYS A 281 -16.22 12.85 -4.73
CA LYS A 281 -15.31 13.56 -3.79
C LYS A 281 -15.13 12.81 -2.47
N ARG A 282 -16.22 12.24 -1.93
CA ARG A 282 -16.16 11.29 -0.80
C ARG A 282 -15.39 10.03 -1.18
N ASN A 283 -15.57 9.50 -2.39
CA ASN A 283 -14.91 8.29 -2.86
C ASN A 283 -13.41 8.49 -3.06
N VAL A 284 -12.93 9.65 -3.53
CA VAL A 284 -11.47 9.90 -3.62
C VAL A 284 -10.85 10.03 -2.22
N GLY A 285 -11.46 10.81 -1.31
CA GLY A 285 -11.00 10.88 0.07
C GLY A 285 -11.07 9.53 0.79
N PHE A 286 -12.13 8.76 0.54
CA PHE A 286 -12.33 7.41 1.04
C PHE A 286 -11.31 6.41 0.46
N VAL A 287 -11.00 6.48 -0.84
CA VAL A 287 -9.99 5.64 -1.50
C VAL A 287 -8.58 5.97 -0.97
N LEU A 288 -8.25 7.25 -0.77
CA LEU A 288 -6.99 7.65 -0.15
C LEU A 288 -6.90 7.18 1.31
N LEU A 289 -7.98 7.35 2.07
CA LEU A 289 -8.08 6.86 3.46
C LEU A 289 -7.96 5.33 3.52
N LEU A 290 -8.64 4.60 2.63
CA LEU A 290 -8.52 3.14 2.51
C LEU A 290 -7.09 2.72 2.17
N GLY A 291 -6.41 3.44 1.27
CA GLY A 291 -5.00 3.22 0.95
C GLY A 291 -4.10 3.39 2.17
N LEU A 292 -4.31 4.45 2.97
CA LEU A 292 -3.58 4.69 4.21
C LEU A 292 -3.85 3.59 5.25
N ILE A 293 -5.12 3.24 5.48
CA ILE A 293 -5.52 2.17 6.40
C ILE A 293 -4.90 0.83 5.97
N HIS A 294 -5.00 0.49 4.68
CA HIS A 294 -4.37 -0.69 4.11
C HIS A 294 -2.86 -0.71 4.38
N GLY A 295 -2.17 0.41 4.14
CA GLY A 295 -0.73 0.54 4.38
C GLY A 295 -0.36 0.34 5.86
N ILE A 296 -1.09 0.98 6.78
CA ILE A 296 -0.84 0.88 8.22
C ILE A 296 -1.10 -0.54 8.73
N LEU A 297 -2.28 -1.12 8.42
CA LEU A 297 -2.65 -2.45 8.88
C LEU A 297 -1.64 -3.51 8.39
N ASN A 298 -1.25 -3.45 7.11
CA ASN A 298 -0.31 -4.41 6.54
C ASN A 298 1.14 -4.17 6.99
N GLY A 299 1.53 -2.92 7.24
CA GLY A 299 2.83 -2.59 7.83
C GLY A 299 2.98 -3.16 9.25
N ILE A 300 1.97 -2.99 10.09
CA ILE A 300 1.96 -3.53 11.47
C ILE A 300 1.90 -5.07 11.45
N SER A 301 1.00 -5.64 10.66
CA SER A 301 0.82 -7.09 10.57
C SER A 301 2.04 -7.80 9.97
N TRP A 302 2.25 -7.64 8.65
CA TRP A 302 3.25 -8.38 7.88
C TRP A 302 4.67 -7.87 8.13
N GLY A 303 4.81 -6.58 8.39
CA GLY A 303 6.11 -5.94 8.54
C GLY A 303 6.71 -6.01 9.94
N ILE A 304 5.90 -6.19 10.99
CA ILE A 304 6.36 -6.11 12.39
C ILE A 304 5.92 -7.31 13.23
N LEU A 305 4.63 -7.59 13.33
CA LEU A 305 4.11 -8.64 14.22
C LEU A 305 4.54 -10.04 13.77
N PHE A 306 4.38 -10.39 12.49
CA PHE A 306 4.81 -11.71 11.96
C PHE A 306 6.31 -11.99 12.25
N PRO A 307 7.25 -11.08 11.91
CA PRO A 307 8.66 -11.23 12.28
C PRO A 307 8.91 -11.35 13.79
N THR A 308 8.23 -10.51 14.59
CA THR A 308 8.36 -10.52 16.05
C THR A 308 7.95 -11.87 16.64
N GLY A 309 6.83 -12.43 16.19
CA GLY A 309 6.37 -13.75 16.64
C GLY A 309 7.36 -14.87 16.29
N VAL A 310 8.05 -14.79 15.14
CA VAL A 310 9.09 -15.78 14.78
C VAL A 310 10.34 -15.63 15.63
N ILE A 311 10.79 -14.40 15.90
CA ILE A 311 11.91 -14.12 16.82
C ILE A 311 11.61 -14.71 18.22
N ILE A 312 10.39 -14.49 18.73
CA ILE A 312 9.93 -15.05 20.02
C ILE A 312 10.05 -16.58 20.03
N ALA A 313 9.51 -17.27 19.02
CA ALA A 313 9.55 -18.73 18.97
C ALA A 313 10.97 -19.29 18.82
N ARG A 314 11.84 -18.59 18.07
CA ARG A 314 13.22 -19.02 17.85
C ARG A 314 14.06 -18.91 19.12
N TYR A 315 14.00 -17.77 19.79
CA TYR A 315 14.93 -17.49 20.89
C TYR A 315 14.39 -17.88 22.25
N LEU A 316 13.12 -17.60 22.56
CA LEU A 316 12.57 -17.90 23.90
C LEU A 316 12.40 -19.40 24.14
N ARG A 317 12.20 -20.20 23.10
CA ARG A 317 12.11 -21.67 23.18
C ARG A 317 13.37 -22.31 23.79
N THR A 318 14.51 -21.63 23.78
CA THR A 318 15.78 -22.14 24.35
C THR A 318 15.75 -22.18 25.88
N PHE A 319 14.90 -21.38 26.53
CA PHE A 319 14.82 -21.29 27.98
C PHE A 319 13.73 -22.22 28.52
N ASN A 320 14.12 -23.18 29.37
CA ASN A 320 13.17 -24.10 30.01
C ASN A 320 12.15 -23.34 30.88
N SER A 321 12.55 -22.21 31.48
CA SER A 321 11.66 -21.34 32.27
C SER A 321 10.59 -20.64 31.43
N ALA A 322 10.75 -20.59 30.10
CA ALA A 322 9.79 -19.99 29.19
C ALA A 322 8.83 -21.02 28.58
N ASP A 323 8.93 -22.31 28.90
CA ASP A 323 7.97 -23.33 28.46
C ASP A 323 6.79 -23.40 29.46
N PRO A 324 5.52 -23.27 29.04
CA PRO A 324 5.01 -23.17 27.66
C PRO A 324 4.77 -21.72 27.17
N ALA A 325 5.16 -20.71 27.94
CA ALA A 325 4.90 -19.29 27.65
C ALA A 325 5.35 -18.83 26.25
N TRP A 326 6.54 -19.25 25.77
CA TRP A 326 7.04 -18.90 24.43
C TRP A 326 6.07 -19.36 23.33
N PHE A 327 5.43 -20.51 23.51
CA PHE A 327 4.52 -21.10 22.53
C PHE A 327 3.24 -20.28 22.45
N TYR A 328 2.65 -19.93 23.59
CA TYR A 328 1.45 -19.09 23.64
C TYR A 328 1.73 -17.67 23.13
N LEU A 329 2.88 -17.10 23.47
CA LEU A 329 3.27 -15.77 23.00
C LEU A 329 3.48 -15.74 21.48
N HIS A 330 4.12 -16.77 20.93
CA HIS A 330 4.22 -16.94 19.48
C HIS A 330 2.82 -17.03 18.84
N VAL A 331 1.97 -17.95 19.31
CA VAL A 331 0.62 -18.15 18.74
C VAL A 331 -0.23 -16.89 18.84
N ALA A 332 -0.22 -16.19 19.98
CA ALA A 332 -0.96 -14.95 20.17
C ALA A 332 -0.50 -13.85 19.20
N CYS A 333 0.82 -13.73 18.99
CA CYS A 333 1.38 -12.79 18.02
C CYS A 333 0.96 -13.14 16.59
N GLN A 334 1.05 -14.43 16.20
CA GLN A 334 0.69 -14.88 14.84
C GLN A 334 -0.80 -14.74 14.55
N ILE A 335 -1.69 -15.09 15.49
CA ILE A 335 -3.14 -14.95 15.32
C ILE A 335 -3.52 -13.47 15.21
N SER A 336 -2.96 -12.62 16.09
CA SER A 336 -3.21 -11.17 16.05
C SER A 336 -2.72 -10.56 14.73
N ALA A 337 -1.50 -10.92 14.29
CA ALA A 337 -0.96 -10.48 13.02
C ALA A 337 -1.85 -10.90 11.85
N TYR A 338 -2.28 -12.17 11.82
CA TYR A 338 -3.16 -12.68 10.77
C TYR A 338 -4.52 -11.97 10.75
N ALA A 339 -5.15 -11.73 11.90
CA ALA A 339 -6.42 -11.02 11.98
C ALA A 339 -6.33 -9.58 11.42
N ILE A 340 -5.29 -8.83 11.82
CA ILE A 340 -5.01 -7.49 11.26
C ILE A 340 -4.69 -7.60 9.77
N GLY A 341 -3.93 -8.61 9.36
CA GLY A 341 -3.57 -8.87 7.97
C GLY A 341 -4.75 -9.20 7.07
N VAL A 342 -5.78 -9.90 7.58
CA VAL A 342 -7.04 -10.14 6.86
C VAL A 342 -7.79 -8.83 6.60
N ALA A 343 -7.89 -7.96 7.60
CA ALA A 343 -8.50 -6.63 7.43
C ALA A 343 -7.70 -5.76 6.45
N GLY A 344 -6.37 -5.78 6.55
CA GLY A 344 -5.47 -5.13 5.60
C GLY A 344 -5.61 -5.69 4.18
N TRP A 345 -5.76 -6.99 4.00
CA TRP A 345 -5.94 -7.62 2.70
C TRP A 345 -7.31 -7.28 2.09
N ALA A 346 -8.39 -7.35 2.88
CA ALA A 346 -9.74 -7.01 2.45
C ALA A 346 -9.85 -5.55 1.99
N THR A 347 -9.27 -4.61 2.74
CA THR A 347 -9.20 -3.19 2.33
C THR A 347 -8.39 -3.00 1.04
N GLY A 348 -7.36 -3.82 0.80
CA GLY A 348 -6.60 -3.81 -0.45
C GLY A 348 -7.39 -4.32 -1.66
N LEU A 349 -8.24 -5.34 -1.47
CA LEU A 349 -9.17 -5.79 -2.50
C LEU A 349 -10.22 -4.72 -2.83
N GLN A 350 -10.79 -4.08 -1.81
CA GLN A 350 -11.72 -2.96 -1.99
C GLN A 350 -11.06 -1.82 -2.75
N LEU A 351 -9.81 -1.47 -2.42
CA LEU A 351 -9.07 -0.43 -3.13
C LEU A 351 -8.92 -0.76 -4.63
N GLY A 352 -8.72 -2.04 -4.95
CA GLY A 352 -8.64 -2.53 -6.32
C GLY A 352 -9.97 -2.50 -7.09
N SER A 353 -11.12 -2.68 -6.44
CA SER A 353 -12.43 -2.56 -7.09
C SER A 353 -12.81 -1.10 -7.37
N GLU A 354 -12.39 -0.18 -6.49
CA GLU A 354 -12.65 1.26 -6.63
C GLU A 354 -11.70 1.95 -7.63
N SER A 355 -10.52 1.38 -7.89
CA SER A 355 -9.49 1.96 -8.76
C SER A 355 -9.48 1.37 -10.17
N LYS A 356 -10.59 1.48 -10.91
CA LYS A 356 -10.68 0.97 -12.30
C LYS A 356 -9.68 1.70 -13.21
N GLY A 357 -8.69 0.97 -13.75
CA GLY A 357 -7.77 1.46 -14.79
C GLY A 357 -6.28 1.50 -14.43
N ILE A 358 -5.88 1.27 -13.16
CA ILE A 358 -4.48 1.11 -12.75
C ILE A 358 -4.38 -0.13 -11.85
N VAL A 359 -3.78 -1.20 -12.36
CA VAL A 359 -3.56 -2.43 -11.57
C VAL A 359 -2.08 -2.52 -11.23
N TYR A 360 -1.75 -2.38 -9.95
CA TYR A 360 -0.42 -2.69 -9.43
C TYR A 360 -0.26 -4.20 -9.31
N THR A 361 -0.14 -4.85 -10.46
CA THR A 361 -0.18 -6.32 -10.62
C THR A 361 0.85 -7.01 -9.73
N SER A 362 2.08 -6.50 -9.63
CA SER A 362 3.13 -7.13 -8.81
C SER A 362 2.81 -7.13 -7.30
N HIS A 363 2.41 -5.99 -6.72
CA HIS A 363 2.05 -5.91 -5.29
C HIS A 363 0.82 -6.76 -4.98
N ARG A 364 -0.19 -6.72 -5.86
CA ARG A 364 -1.40 -7.53 -5.70
C ARG A 364 -1.10 -9.03 -5.78
N CYS A 365 -0.31 -9.48 -6.75
CA CYS A 365 0.07 -10.88 -6.88
C CYS A 365 0.87 -11.37 -5.67
N VAL A 366 1.89 -10.62 -5.24
CA VAL A 366 2.67 -10.96 -4.04
C VAL A 366 1.77 -10.98 -2.81
N GLY A 367 0.88 -10.00 -2.65
CA GLY A 367 -0.09 -9.95 -1.55
C GLY A 367 -1.06 -11.12 -1.49
N ILE A 368 -1.57 -11.58 -2.65
CA ILE A 368 -2.44 -12.77 -2.71
C ILE A 368 -1.66 -14.03 -2.32
N VAL A 369 -0.46 -14.23 -2.88
CA VAL A 369 0.39 -15.39 -2.54
C VAL A 369 0.75 -15.38 -1.04
N LEU A 370 1.16 -14.22 -0.52
CA LEU A 370 1.46 -14.03 0.90
C LEU A 370 0.27 -14.41 1.78
N PHE A 371 -0.93 -13.92 1.45
CA PHE A 371 -2.14 -14.21 2.20
C PHE A 371 -2.48 -15.71 2.17
N SER A 372 -2.43 -16.35 1.00
CA SER A 372 -2.67 -17.79 0.87
C SER A 372 -1.69 -18.63 1.68
N LEU A 373 -0.40 -18.29 1.66
CA LEU A 373 0.62 -18.96 2.46
C LEU A 373 0.40 -18.76 3.96
N ALA A 374 -0.02 -17.56 4.38
CA ALA A 374 -0.34 -17.27 5.78
C ALA A 374 -1.57 -18.03 6.27
N THR A 375 -2.63 -18.13 5.46
CA THR A 375 -3.80 -18.96 5.78
C THR A 375 -3.40 -20.42 5.94
N LEU A 376 -2.56 -20.93 5.03
CA LEU A 376 -1.98 -22.28 5.13
C LEU A 376 -1.20 -22.43 6.45
N GLN A 377 -0.36 -21.46 6.80
CA GLN A 377 0.40 -21.44 8.05
C GLN A 377 -0.48 -21.45 9.32
N ILE A 378 -1.65 -20.81 9.31
CA ILE A 378 -2.62 -20.89 10.44
C ILE A 378 -3.17 -22.31 10.60
N PHE A 379 -3.43 -23.02 9.49
CA PHE A 379 -3.83 -24.43 9.56
C PHE A 379 -2.75 -25.35 10.15
N ALA A 380 -1.50 -24.91 10.21
CA ALA A 380 -0.44 -25.66 10.88
C ALA A 380 -0.77 -25.91 12.37
N LEU A 381 -1.51 -25.02 13.02
CA LEU A 381 -1.94 -25.21 14.42
C LEU A 381 -2.85 -26.43 14.57
N PHE A 382 -3.83 -26.58 13.68
CA PHE A 382 -4.81 -27.69 13.70
C PHE A 382 -4.20 -29.01 13.26
N LEU A 383 -3.24 -28.97 12.33
CA LEU A 383 -2.55 -30.15 11.81
C LEU A 383 -1.33 -30.56 12.64
N ARG A 384 -1.10 -29.93 13.81
CA ARG A 384 0.09 -30.14 14.64
C ARG A 384 0.12 -31.56 15.24
N PRO A 385 1.03 -32.45 14.81
CA PRO A 385 1.10 -33.82 15.34
C PRO A 385 1.68 -33.85 16.76
N LYS A 386 1.38 -34.92 17.52
CA LYS A 386 2.03 -35.22 18.81
C LYS A 386 3.55 -35.28 18.62
N LYS A 387 4.31 -34.93 19.67
CA LYS A 387 5.79 -34.81 19.62
C LYS A 387 6.46 -36.10 19.12
N GLU A 388 5.92 -37.26 19.49
CA GLU A 388 6.47 -38.58 19.15
C GLU A 388 6.02 -39.12 17.78
N HIS A 389 5.21 -38.38 17.02
CA HIS A 389 4.66 -38.87 15.76
C HIS A 389 5.64 -38.67 14.58
N LYS A 390 5.81 -39.65 13.71
CA LYS A 390 6.68 -39.57 12.50
C LYS A 390 6.41 -38.34 11.61
N TYR A 391 5.15 -37.92 11.51
CA TYR A 391 4.76 -36.73 10.73
C TYR A 391 5.17 -35.39 11.36
N ARG A 392 5.65 -35.39 12.61
CA ARG A 392 6.16 -34.18 13.28
C ARG A 392 7.33 -33.54 12.52
N ILE A 393 8.18 -34.35 11.89
CA ILE A 393 9.33 -33.87 11.11
C ILE A 393 8.85 -33.11 9.87
N TYR A 394 7.96 -33.69 9.07
CA TYR A 394 7.38 -33.05 7.89
C TYR A 394 6.62 -31.77 8.25
N TRP A 395 5.85 -31.80 9.34
CA TRP A 395 5.16 -30.62 9.86
C TRP A 395 6.13 -29.51 10.24
N ASN A 396 7.27 -29.83 10.88
CA ASN A 396 8.28 -28.81 11.21
C ASN A 396 8.92 -28.20 9.96
N ILE A 397 9.23 -29.02 8.94
CA ILE A 397 9.79 -28.53 7.66
C ILE A 397 8.82 -27.56 7.01
N TYR A 398 7.58 -27.99 6.84
CA TYR A 398 6.48 -27.20 6.30
C TYR A 398 6.28 -25.88 7.08
N HIS A 399 6.15 -25.97 8.41
CA HIS A 399 5.86 -24.80 9.25
C HIS A 399 7.01 -23.79 9.22
N HIS A 400 8.26 -24.24 9.22
CA HIS A 400 9.41 -23.33 9.15
C HIS A 400 9.57 -22.74 7.75
N SER A 401 9.49 -23.55 6.67
CA SER A 401 9.72 -23.08 5.31
C SER A 401 8.67 -22.05 4.89
N ILE A 402 7.39 -22.34 5.13
CA ILE A 402 6.28 -21.41 4.84
C ILE A 402 6.37 -20.17 5.74
N GLY A 403 6.72 -20.34 7.02
CA GLY A 403 6.91 -19.23 7.96
C GLY A 403 7.97 -18.22 7.51
N TYR A 404 9.14 -18.67 7.06
CA TYR A 404 10.17 -17.78 6.54
C TYR A 404 9.79 -17.14 5.20
N ALA A 405 9.11 -17.89 4.33
CA ALA A 405 8.60 -17.35 3.07
C ALA A 405 7.63 -16.19 3.31
N ILE A 406 6.72 -16.31 4.28
CA ILE A 406 5.77 -15.24 4.67
C ILE A 406 6.51 -13.98 5.12
N ILE A 407 7.58 -14.09 5.92
CA ILE A 407 8.35 -12.91 6.36
C ILE A 407 9.00 -12.20 5.15
N ILE A 408 9.67 -12.95 4.28
CA ILE A 408 10.38 -12.38 3.12
C ILE A 408 9.37 -11.71 2.17
N LEU A 409 8.29 -12.41 1.83
CA LEU A 409 7.25 -11.89 0.96
C LEU A 409 6.52 -10.69 1.60
N GLY A 410 6.29 -10.73 2.92
CA GLY A 410 5.70 -9.63 3.68
C GLY A 410 6.52 -8.35 3.58
N ILE A 411 7.82 -8.42 3.86
CA ILE A 411 8.74 -7.26 3.77
C ILE A 411 8.79 -6.72 2.34
N ILE A 412 8.96 -7.58 1.33
CA ILE A 412 8.95 -7.19 -0.09
C ILE A 412 7.63 -6.50 -0.45
N ASN A 413 6.51 -7.04 0.02
CA ASN A 413 5.20 -6.49 -0.30
C ASN A 413 4.95 -5.13 0.36
N VAL A 414 5.45 -4.92 1.59
CA VAL A 414 5.41 -3.63 2.27
C VAL A 414 6.25 -2.58 1.52
N PHE A 415 7.46 -2.92 1.07
CA PHE A 415 8.26 -2.00 0.24
C PHE A 415 7.58 -1.66 -1.09
N LYS A 416 6.99 -2.64 -1.77
CA LYS A 416 6.16 -2.39 -2.95
C LYS A 416 4.97 -1.48 -2.63
N GLY A 417 4.35 -1.64 -1.46
CA GLY A 417 3.29 -0.76 -0.97
C GLY A 417 3.77 0.68 -0.76
N PHE A 418 4.97 0.88 -0.19
CA PHE A 418 5.59 2.21 -0.08
C PHE A 418 5.83 2.84 -1.44
N ASP A 419 6.28 2.07 -2.43
CA ASP A 419 6.53 2.57 -3.78
C ASP A 419 5.22 2.93 -4.53
N ILE A 420 4.08 2.36 -4.12
CA ILE A 420 2.75 2.70 -4.65
C ILE A 420 2.16 3.93 -3.95
N LEU A 421 2.15 3.93 -2.60
CA LEU A 421 1.57 5.03 -1.83
C LEU A 421 2.44 6.31 -1.88
N GLN A 422 3.74 6.17 -2.11
CA GLN A 422 4.73 7.25 -2.05
C GLN A 422 4.52 8.19 -0.85
N PRO A 423 4.40 7.66 0.39
CA PRO A 423 4.23 8.52 1.56
C PRO A 423 5.51 9.34 1.80
N GLU A 424 5.42 10.33 2.68
CA GLU A 424 6.60 11.10 3.09
C GLU A 424 7.77 10.18 3.46
N LYS A 425 8.99 10.55 3.03
CA LYS A 425 10.21 9.73 3.19
C LYS A 425 10.43 9.23 4.63
N LYS A 426 9.94 9.97 5.63
CA LYS A 426 9.96 9.58 7.05
C LYS A 426 9.33 8.21 7.31
N TRP A 427 8.23 7.85 6.64
CA TRP A 427 7.55 6.57 6.85
C TRP A 427 8.39 5.38 6.40
N LYS A 428 8.94 5.45 5.17
CA LYS A 428 9.84 4.41 4.64
C LYS A 428 11.11 4.32 5.48
N SER A 429 11.67 5.45 5.89
CA SER A 429 12.86 5.50 6.77
C SER A 429 12.58 4.87 8.13
N THR A 430 11.47 5.20 8.78
CA THR A 430 11.08 4.63 10.08
C THR A 430 10.92 3.12 9.99
N TYR A 431 10.27 2.62 8.94
CA TYR A 431 10.11 1.18 8.75
C TYR A 431 11.46 0.47 8.56
N ILE A 432 12.38 1.05 7.78
CA ILE A 432 13.76 0.53 7.64
C ILE A 432 14.48 0.50 8.99
N SER A 433 14.37 1.56 9.79
CA SER A 433 14.96 1.60 11.13
C SER A 433 14.40 0.49 12.04
N ILE A 434 13.09 0.20 11.96
CA ILE A 434 12.47 -0.91 12.71
C ILE A 434 13.02 -2.25 12.25
N LEU A 435 13.16 -2.49 10.94
CA LEU A 435 13.73 -3.74 10.42
C LEU A 435 15.19 -3.93 10.87
N ILE A 436 16.00 -2.88 10.85
CA ILE A 436 17.38 -2.91 11.35
C ILE A 436 17.38 -3.24 12.85
N ALA A 437 16.54 -2.58 13.65
CA ALA A 437 16.44 -2.85 15.07
C ALA A 437 16.04 -4.31 15.37
N LEU A 438 15.04 -4.84 14.67
CA LEU A 438 14.63 -6.24 14.78
C LEU A 438 15.75 -7.21 14.35
N GLY A 439 16.48 -6.89 13.29
CA GLY A 439 17.64 -7.66 12.83
C GLY A 439 18.77 -7.68 13.85
N CYS A 440 19.16 -6.52 14.38
CA CYS A 440 20.15 -6.39 15.45
C CYS A 440 19.72 -7.17 16.71
N LEU A 441 18.47 -7.04 17.13
CA LEU A 441 17.92 -7.79 18.26
C LEU A 441 18.01 -9.30 18.01
N ALA A 442 17.66 -9.76 16.80
CA ALA A 442 17.76 -11.17 16.44
C ALA A 442 19.22 -11.67 16.50
N VAL A 443 20.18 -10.91 15.97
CA VAL A 443 21.61 -11.28 16.02
C VAL A 443 22.12 -11.35 17.46
N LEU A 444 21.76 -10.40 18.32
CA LEU A 444 22.11 -10.41 19.74
C LEU A 444 21.52 -11.62 20.47
N LEU A 445 20.24 -11.92 20.24
CA LEU A 445 19.58 -13.08 20.82
C LEU A 445 20.16 -14.40 20.30
N GLU A 446 20.54 -14.48 19.02
CA GLU A 446 21.24 -15.64 18.45
C GLU A 446 22.58 -15.84 19.17
N ALA A 447 23.43 -14.82 19.28
CA ALA A 447 24.69 -14.92 20.02
C ALA A 447 24.49 -15.37 21.48
N PHE A 448 23.51 -14.79 22.18
CA PHE A 448 23.20 -15.16 23.57
C PHE A 448 22.71 -16.61 23.70
N THR A 449 21.79 -17.04 22.84
CA THR A 449 21.27 -18.41 22.87
C THR A 449 22.35 -19.45 22.55
N TRP A 450 23.27 -19.16 21.61
CA TRP A 450 24.45 -20.01 21.38
C TRP A 450 25.33 -20.14 22.62
N ILE A 451 25.60 -19.04 23.33
CA ILE A 451 26.37 -19.07 24.59
C ILE A 451 25.69 -19.99 25.62
N VAL A 452 24.37 -19.86 25.80
CA VAL A 452 23.60 -20.69 26.73
C VAL A 452 23.65 -22.17 26.33
N VAL A 453 23.46 -22.50 25.06
CA VAL A 453 23.53 -23.87 24.54
C VAL A 453 24.92 -24.47 24.74
N CYS A 454 25.98 -23.72 24.44
CA CYS A 454 27.36 -24.16 24.64
C CYS A 454 27.67 -24.40 26.13
N ARG A 455 27.20 -23.53 27.04
CA ARG A 455 27.37 -23.70 28.50
C ARG A 455 26.65 -24.95 29.01
N ARG A 456 25.42 -25.22 28.54
CA ARG A 456 24.67 -26.44 28.89
C ARG A 456 25.36 -27.71 28.38
N LYS A 457 25.90 -27.70 27.14
CA LYS A 457 26.67 -28.83 26.62
C LYS A 457 27.89 -29.12 27.50
N LYS A 458 28.65 -28.09 27.89
CA LYS A 458 29.80 -28.24 28.79
C LYS A 458 29.41 -28.82 30.14
N SER A 459 28.34 -28.32 30.79
CA SER A 459 27.90 -28.84 32.09
C SER A 459 27.44 -30.30 32.02
N ILE A 460 26.77 -30.72 30.93
CA ILE A 460 26.36 -32.12 30.73
C ILE A 460 27.57 -33.03 30.53
N THR A 461 28.56 -32.60 29.73
CA THR A 461 29.81 -33.36 29.53
C THR A 461 30.58 -33.50 30.84
N SER A 462 30.68 -32.44 31.65
CA SER A 462 31.34 -32.49 32.97
C SER A 462 30.57 -33.30 34.02
N ALA A 463 29.27 -33.55 33.83
CA ALA A 463 28.41 -34.29 34.76
C ALA A 463 28.27 -35.79 34.42
N LYS A 464 28.79 -36.27 33.28
CA LYS A 464 28.91 -37.71 33.02
C LYS A 464 30.12 -38.25 33.80
N PRO A 465 29.94 -39.19 34.76
CA PRO A 465 31.09 -39.86 35.35
C PRO A 465 31.84 -40.60 34.26
N TYR A 466 33.18 -40.57 34.32
CA TYR A 466 34.03 -41.45 33.53
C TYR A 466 33.64 -42.88 33.88
N ALA A 467 33.00 -43.58 32.95
CA ALA A 467 32.71 -45.00 33.02
C ALA A 467 33.88 -45.77 32.41
#